data_AF-A0A6G1U1U5-F1
#
_entry.id   AF-A0A6G1U1U5-F1
#
_cell.length_a   1.000
_cell.length_b   1.000
_cell.length_c   1.000
_cell.angle_alpha   90.00
_cell.angle_beta   90.00
_cell.angle_gamma   90.00
#
_symmetry.space_group_name_H-M   'P 1'
#
loop_
_entity.id
_entity.type
_entity.pdbx_description
1 polymer ?
#
loop_
_entity_poly.entity_id
_entity_poly.type
_entity_poly.pdbx_seq_one_letter_code
_entity_poly.pdbx_strand_id
1 'polypeptide(L)'
;MEEIRKYPVGIQTFSEIREENYVYVDKTKYIVDFIRNGSKYLFLSRPRRFGKSLFVSTLQAYFEGRKNLFDGLALGDYEKEWVKYPVFHFDMSTAKHMNPADLINELEGKLSQLEQIYGTEDWAIKANQRLECLVKRAYKQTGQKVVILIDEYDAPLLDVVHEKENLVELRLIMKNFYSPIKYLDPWLRFVFITGITKFSQLSIFSEINNLDNISMFDQYSAICGISKTELLNDMKPDVELLAKHLGRTLEETIGELTSYYDGYHFSDHSEDIFNPFSLVKALKNKKVSAYWFSSGTPSYLIKTLQKYHVGVMDIEQKSVGVDDFDVSPEQMTSALPLLYQSGYLTIKKYNPLLQCYQLGYPNREVRIGMEIMIAKSER
;
A
#
# COMPACT_ATOMS: atom_id res chain seq x y z
N MET A 1 6.49 -0.85 -37.60
CA MET A 1 7.35 -1.38 -36.53
C MET A 1 6.43 -1.71 -35.38
N GLU A 2 6.43 -2.95 -34.85
CA GLU A 2 5.69 -3.25 -33.62
C GLU A 2 6.21 -2.32 -32.52
N GLU A 3 5.31 -1.57 -31.90
CA GLU A 3 5.65 -0.62 -30.84
C GLU A 3 6.20 -1.41 -29.64
N ILE A 4 7.42 -1.08 -29.20
CA ILE A 4 8.06 -1.78 -28.08
C ILE A 4 7.34 -1.39 -26.80
N ARG A 5 6.48 -2.28 -26.30
CA ARG A 5 5.79 -2.14 -25.00
C ARG A 5 6.80 -2.09 -23.85
N LYS A 6 6.80 -1.00 -23.07
CA LYS A 6 7.61 -0.85 -21.85
C LYS A 6 6.78 -1.22 -20.61
N TYR A 7 7.30 -2.12 -19.78
CA TYR A 7 6.63 -2.58 -18.55
C TYR A 7 7.28 -1.97 -17.29
N PRO A 8 6.52 -1.35 -16.37
CA PRO A 8 7.06 -0.59 -15.25
C PRO A 8 7.48 -1.48 -14.05
N VAL A 9 8.35 -2.45 -14.30
CA VAL A 9 8.82 -3.37 -13.25
C VAL A 9 9.71 -2.61 -12.26
N GLY A 10 9.17 -2.36 -11.07
CA GLY A 10 9.90 -1.69 -9.98
C GLY A 10 9.84 -0.16 -10.04
N ILE A 11 9.18 0.42 -11.03
CA ILE A 11 8.97 1.87 -11.13
C ILE A 11 7.76 2.23 -10.28
N GLN A 12 7.95 3.18 -9.36
CA GLN A 12 6.89 3.68 -8.46
C GLN A 12 6.54 5.14 -8.75
N THR A 13 7.31 5.81 -9.61
CA THR A 13 7.10 7.21 -9.97
C THR A 13 6.05 7.31 -11.08
N PHE A 14 4.91 7.92 -10.78
CA PHE A 14 3.82 8.08 -11.75
C PHE A 14 4.25 8.92 -12.96
N SER A 15 4.99 10.02 -12.77
CA SER A 15 5.45 10.86 -13.88
C SER A 15 6.35 10.09 -14.85
N GLU A 16 7.28 9.29 -14.34
CA GLU A 16 8.15 8.44 -15.17
C GLU A 16 7.33 7.47 -16.02
N ILE A 17 6.33 6.80 -15.42
CA ILE A 17 5.46 5.88 -16.17
C ILE A 17 4.75 6.59 -17.33
N ARG A 18 4.26 7.81 -17.10
CA ARG A 18 3.49 8.58 -18.11
C ARG A 18 4.40 9.19 -19.17
N GLU A 19 5.51 9.82 -18.77
CA GLU A 19 6.45 10.51 -19.66
C GLU A 19 7.22 9.54 -20.56
N GLU A 20 7.61 8.38 -20.03
CA GLU A 20 8.35 7.37 -20.77
C GLU A 20 7.45 6.36 -21.51
N ASN A 21 6.12 6.55 -21.47
CA ASN A 21 5.12 5.70 -22.12
C ASN A 21 5.20 4.22 -21.69
N TYR A 22 5.28 3.97 -20.38
CA TYR A 22 5.12 2.64 -19.81
C TYR A 22 3.65 2.22 -19.79
N VAL A 23 3.40 0.91 -19.86
CA VAL A 23 2.07 0.33 -19.65
C VAL A 23 1.55 0.76 -18.28
N TYR A 24 0.36 1.37 -18.25
CA TYR A 24 -0.29 1.86 -17.04
C TYR A 24 -1.78 1.51 -17.09
N VAL A 25 -2.27 0.92 -15.99
CA VAL A 25 -3.71 0.66 -15.79
C VAL A 25 -4.26 1.82 -14.96
N ASP A 26 -5.29 2.49 -15.47
CA ASP A 26 -5.79 3.72 -14.89
C ASP A 26 -6.55 3.49 -13.57
N LYS A 27 -5.96 4.00 -12.47
CA LYS A 27 -6.57 4.00 -11.13
C LYS A 27 -7.12 5.36 -10.72
N THR A 28 -7.07 6.35 -11.60
CA THR A 28 -7.41 7.74 -11.24
C THR A 28 -8.89 7.96 -11.03
N LYS A 29 -9.76 7.03 -11.48
CA LYS A 29 -11.19 7.00 -11.12
C LYS A 29 -11.44 7.02 -9.61
N TYR A 30 -10.60 6.36 -8.82
CA TYR A 30 -10.72 6.35 -7.36
C TYR A 30 -10.44 7.72 -6.74
N ILE A 31 -9.54 8.50 -7.37
CA ILE A 31 -9.27 9.88 -6.94
C ILE A 31 -10.49 10.77 -7.24
N VAL A 32 -11.15 10.56 -8.39
CA VAL A 32 -12.42 11.23 -8.71
C VAL A 32 -13.48 10.93 -7.65
N ASP A 33 -13.60 9.67 -7.24
CA ASP A 33 -14.54 9.27 -6.20
C ASP A 33 -14.24 9.92 -4.85
N PHE A 34 -12.96 9.99 -4.44
CA PHE A 34 -12.56 10.69 -3.23
C PHE A 34 -12.95 12.17 -3.25
N ILE A 35 -12.74 12.85 -4.38
CA ILE A 35 -13.10 14.27 -4.55
C ILE A 35 -14.62 14.45 -4.46
N ARG A 36 -15.39 13.61 -5.17
CA ARG A 36 -16.86 13.68 -5.19
C ARG A 36 -17.48 13.44 -3.81
N ASN A 37 -16.92 12.50 -3.06
CA ASN A 37 -17.41 12.15 -1.73
C ASN A 37 -16.90 13.10 -0.64
N GLY A 38 -16.05 14.07 -0.98
CA GLY A 38 -15.44 14.98 -0.01
C GLY A 38 -14.48 14.27 0.97
N SER A 39 -13.94 13.12 0.59
CA SER A 39 -13.01 12.34 1.40
C SER A 39 -11.75 13.14 1.69
N LYS A 40 -11.40 13.26 2.97
CA LYS A 40 -10.26 14.09 3.41
C LYS A 40 -9.15 13.30 4.10
N TYR A 41 -9.50 12.34 4.96
CA TYR A 41 -8.55 11.56 5.76
C TYR A 41 -8.71 10.09 5.42
N LEU A 42 -7.82 9.57 4.59
CA LEU A 42 -7.93 8.21 4.06
C LEU A 42 -6.74 7.36 4.47
N PHE A 43 -7.05 6.09 4.76
CA PHE A 43 -6.06 5.06 5.01
C PHE A 43 -6.26 3.84 4.12
N LEU A 44 -5.17 3.38 3.51
CA LEU A 44 -5.16 2.20 2.66
C LEU A 44 -4.03 1.25 3.08
N SER A 45 -4.40 0.05 3.52
CA SER A 45 -3.48 -1.08 3.66
C SER A 45 -3.62 -2.02 2.48
N ARG A 46 -2.49 -2.37 1.88
CA ARG A 46 -2.40 -3.42 0.85
C ARG A 46 -1.07 -4.16 1.02
N PRO A 47 -0.95 -5.40 0.53
CA PRO A 47 0.30 -6.13 0.60
C PRO A 47 1.46 -5.42 -0.11
N ARG A 48 2.69 -5.84 0.19
CA ARG A 48 3.90 -5.34 -0.46
C ARG A 48 3.80 -5.50 -1.98
N ARG A 49 4.27 -4.52 -2.75
CA ARG A 49 4.30 -4.54 -4.24
C ARG A 49 2.92 -4.59 -4.93
N PHE A 50 1.86 -4.16 -4.26
CA PHE A 50 0.52 -4.01 -4.87
C PHE A 50 0.28 -2.66 -5.57
N GLY A 51 1.28 -1.77 -5.62
CA GLY A 51 1.16 -0.47 -6.29
C GLY A 51 0.77 0.70 -5.38
N LYS A 52 0.84 0.54 -4.05
CA LYS A 52 0.58 1.60 -3.07
C LYS A 52 1.40 2.87 -3.35
N SER A 53 2.72 2.74 -3.43
CA SER A 53 3.64 3.86 -3.70
C SER A 53 3.38 4.53 -5.05
N LEU A 54 3.00 3.75 -6.07
CA LEU A 54 2.59 4.29 -7.35
C LEU A 54 1.30 5.11 -7.24
N PHE A 55 0.33 4.64 -6.45
CA PHE A 55 -0.89 5.39 -6.19
C PHE A 55 -0.61 6.68 -5.38
N VAL A 56 0.29 6.64 -4.39
CA VAL A 56 0.77 7.82 -3.67
C VAL A 56 1.43 8.82 -4.63
N SER A 57 2.31 8.35 -5.51
CA SER A 57 2.95 9.21 -6.53
C SER A 57 1.92 9.81 -7.51
N THR A 58 0.85 9.07 -7.81
CA THR A 58 -0.28 9.56 -8.62
C THR A 58 -1.04 10.68 -7.89
N LEU A 59 -1.34 10.51 -6.60
CA LEU A 59 -1.95 11.55 -5.77
C LEU A 59 -1.05 12.79 -5.68
N GLN A 60 0.26 12.60 -5.48
CA GLN A 60 1.23 13.70 -5.45
C GLN A 60 1.19 14.51 -6.75
N ALA A 61 1.29 13.84 -7.91
CA ALA A 61 1.24 14.49 -9.21
C ALA A 61 -0.06 15.28 -9.44
N TYR A 62 -1.19 14.74 -8.97
CA TYR A 62 -2.49 15.40 -9.04
C TYR A 62 -2.50 16.68 -8.20
N PHE A 63 -2.17 16.59 -6.91
CA PHE A 63 -2.21 17.75 -6.01
C PHE A 63 -1.13 18.81 -6.30
N GLU A 64 -0.03 18.43 -6.94
CA GLU A 64 0.96 19.37 -7.48
C GLU A 64 0.50 20.06 -8.79
N GLY A 65 -0.67 19.67 -9.32
CA GLY A 65 -1.27 20.24 -10.53
C GLY A 65 -0.56 19.88 -11.83
N ARG A 66 0.07 18.68 -11.91
CA ARG A 66 0.77 18.20 -13.10
C ARG A 66 -0.18 17.65 -14.16
N LYS A 67 -1.03 18.52 -14.71
CA LYS A 67 -2.14 18.20 -15.63
C LYS A 67 -1.78 17.23 -16.77
N ASN A 68 -0.68 17.50 -17.46
CA ASN A 68 -0.24 16.73 -18.64
C ASN A 68 -0.03 15.24 -18.37
N LEU A 69 0.23 14.84 -17.12
CA LEU A 69 0.40 13.43 -16.77
C LEU A 69 -0.91 12.64 -16.80
N PHE A 70 -2.05 13.34 -16.77
CA PHE A 70 -3.39 12.75 -16.66
C PHE A 70 -4.17 12.75 -17.98
N ASP A 71 -3.55 13.15 -19.08
CA ASP A 71 -4.18 13.12 -20.40
C ASP A 71 -4.61 11.68 -20.74
N GLY A 72 -5.89 11.50 -21.09
CA GLY A 72 -6.49 10.19 -21.39
C GLY A 72 -6.78 9.31 -20.17
N LEU A 73 -6.71 9.86 -18.95
CA LEU A 73 -7.09 9.18 -17.71
C LEU A 73 -8.41 9.74 -17.15
N ALA A 74 -9.14 8.96 -16.37
CA ALA A 74 -10.44 9.32 -15.81
C ALA A 74 -10.41 10.64 -15.00
N LEU A 75 -9.34 10.89 -14.23
CA LEU A 75 -9.17 12.15 -13.51
C LEU A 75 -8.86 13.34 -14.43
N GLY A 76 -8.16 13.10 -15.55
CA GLY A 76 -7.91 14.11 -16.59
C GLY A 76 -9.20 14.64 -17.20
N ASP A 77 -10.16 13.73 -17.43
CA ASP A 77 -11.47 14.05 -17.97
C ASP A 77 -12.37 14.76 -16.94
N TYR A 78 -12.17 14.50 -15.65
CA TYR A 78 -12.95 15.08 -14.57
C TYR A 78 -12.45 16.46 -14.12
N GLU A 79 -11.15 16.59 -13.81
CA GLU A 79 -10.57 17.80 -13.22
C GLU A 79 -10.38 18.92 -14.25
N LYS A 80 -10.85 20.13 -13.93
CA LYS A 80 -10.83 21.29 -14.82
C LYS A 80 -9.96 22.43 -14.31
N GLU A 81 -9.85 22.62 -13.01
CA GLU A 81 -9.19 23.76 -12.39
C GLU A 81 -7.70 23.51 -12.12
N TRP A 82 -7.31 22.27 -11.83
CA TRP A 82 -5.90 21.87 -11.61
C TRP A 82 -5.17 22.77 -10.60
N VAL A 83 -5.84 23.08 -9.49
CA VAL A 83 -5.28 23.89 -8.41
C VAL A 83 -4.05 23.20 -7.82
N LYS A 84 -2.96 23.97 -7.66
CA LYS A 84 -1.71 23.48 -7.06
C LYS A 84 -1.76 23.63 -5.54
N TYR A 85 -1.44 22.55 -4.84
CA TYR A 85 -1.35 22.50 -3.38
C TYR A 85 0.08 22.20 -2.93
N PRO A 86 0.52 22.70 -1.76
CA PRO A 86 1.71 22.19 -1.09
C PRO A 86 1.50 20.71 -0.76
N VAL A 87 2.41 19.84 -1.21
CA VAL A 87 2.37 18.40 -0.91
C VAL A 87 3.54 18.02 -0.02
N PHE A 88 3.25 17.48 1.15
CA PHE A 88 4.24 16.94 2.08
C PHE A 88 4.19 15.41 1.96
N HIS A 89 5.14 14.86 1.20
CA HIS A 89 5.25 13.43 1.00
C HIS A 89 6.34 12.85 1.91
N PHE A 90 5.94 12.01 2.86
CA PHE A 90 6.84 11.27 3.75
C PHE A 90 6.88 9.80 3.35
N ASP A 91 7.95 9.37 2.71
CA ASP A 91 8.24 7.96 2.48
C ASP A 91 9.04 7.40 3.67
N MET A 92 8.43 6.48 4.43
CA MET A 92 9.04 5.84 5.59
C MET A 92 9.79 4.55 5.24
N SER A 93 9.91 4.19 3.96
CA SER A 93 10.65 3.00 3.52
C SER A 93 12.13 3.02 3.87
N THR A 94 12.71 4.21 4.08
CA THR A 94 14.09 4.45 4.54
C THR A 94 14.26 4.24 6.04
N ALA A 95 13.17 4.20 6.82
CA ALA A 95 13.19 4.15 8.27
C ALA A 95 13.11 2.71 8.82
N LYS A 96 13.76 1.75 8.14
CA LYS A 96 13.79 0.33 8.51
C LYS A 96 15.00 0.01 9.39
N HIS A 97 14.85 -0.99 10.27
CA HIS A 97 15.92 -1.43 11.17
C HIS A 97 16.54 -0.31 12.05
N MET A 98 15.75 0.71 12.41
CA MET A 98 16.23 1.85 13.20
C MET A 98 16.01 1.65 14.69
N ASN A 99 16.94 2.17 15.48
CA ASN A 99 16.70 2.42 16.90
C ASN A 99 15.95 3.76 17.08
N PRO A 100 15.49 4.08 18.30
CA PRO A 100 14.76 5.32 18.60
C PRO A 100 15.46 6.61 18.14
N ALA A 101 16.77 6.73 18.36
CA ALA A 101 17.53 7.92 18.00
C ALA A 101 17.66 8.07 16.48
N ASP A 102 17.90 6.97 15.77
CA ASP A 102 17.99 6.95 14.31
C ASP A 102 16.65 7.32 13.66
N LEU A 103 15.54 6.81 14.21
CA LEU A 103 14.20 7.17 13.73
C LEU A 103 13.91 8.66 13.91
N ILE A 104 14.28 9.24 15.06
CA ILE A 104 14.13 10.69 15.28
C ILE A 104 14.95 11.47 14.25
N ASN A 105 16.22 11.11 14.05
CA ASN A 105 17.10 11.77 13.09
C ASN A 105 16.55 11.68 11.66
N GLU A 106 16.00 10.53 11.25
CA GLU A 106 15.39 10.36 9.93
C GLU A 106 14.16 11.26 9.75
N LEU A 107 13.27 11.33 10.74
CA LEU A 107 12.11 12.22 10.72
C LEU A 107 12.52 13.70 10.66
N GLU A 108 13.53 14.09 11.44
CA GLU A 108 14.08 15.44 11.42
C GLU A 108 14.73 15.78 10.09
N GLY A 109 15.42 14.83 9.45
CA GLY A 109 15.99 14.99 8.11
C GLY A 109 14.92 15.27 7.06
N LYS A 110 13.81 14.51 7.08
CA LYS A 110 12.67 14.74 6.18
C LYS A 110 12.03 16.11 6.40
N LEU A 111 11.84 16.54 7.65
CA LEU A 111 11.31 17.87 7.97
C LEU A 111 12.25 18.99 7.49
N SER A 112 13.56 18.81 7.64
CA SER A 112 14.56 19.80 7.22
C SER A 112 14.49 20.10 5.72
N GLN A 113 14.13 19.13 4.89
CA GLN A 113 13.92 19.36 3.44
C GLN A 113 12.74 20.29 3.17
N LEU A 114 11.64 20.16 3.92
CA LEU A 114 10.49 21.05 3.82
C LEU A 114 10.80 22.44 4.39
N GLU A 115 11.62 22.51 5.44
CA GLU A 115 12.05 23.77 6.05
C GLU A 115 12.93 24.61 5.13
N GLN A 116 13.67 23.99 4.21
CA GLN A 116 14.38 24.74 3.16
C GLN A 116 13.43 25.51 2.24
N ILE A 117 12.20 25.02 2.07
CA ILE A 117 11.19 25.62 1.19
C ILE A 117 10.33 26.61 1.98
N TYR A 118 9.79 26.19 3.12
CA TYR A 118 8.79 26.94 3.87
C TYR A 118 9.39 27.70 5.07
N GLY A 119 10.64 27.48 5.44
CA GLY A 119 11.33 28.09 6.59
C GLY A 119 10.98 27.45 7.93
N THR A 120 11.65 27.95 8.99
CA THR A 120 11.57 27.45 10.37
C THR A 120 10.94 28.48 11.32
N GLU A 121 10.71 28.06 12.58
CA GLU A 121 10.37 28.95 13.71
C GLU A 121 11.16 28.51 14.94
N ASP A 122 11.67 29.47 15.72
CA ASP A 122 12.60 29.21 16.84
C ASP A 122 11.98 28.35 17.97
N TRP A 123 10.65 28.38 18.13
CA TRP A 123 9.95 27.61 19.16
C TRP A 123 9.73 26.14 18.76
N ALA A 124 9.82 25.82 17.48
CA ALA A 124 9.51 24.50 16.95
C ALA A 124 10.76 23.61 16.98
N ILE A 125 11.01 22.99 18.14
CA ILE A 125 12.21 22.18 18.35
C ILE A 125 11.94 20.70 18.03
N LYS A 126 10.85 20.14 18.55
CA LYS A 126 10.52 18.72 18.38
C LYS A 126 9.90 18.45 17.01
N ALA A 127 10.07 17.24 16.49
CA ALA A 127 9.58 16.85 15.16
C ALA A 127 8.08 17.14 14.94
N ASN A 128 7.25 16.92 15.95
CA ASN A 128 5.81 17.20 15.89
C ASN A 128 5.51 18.71 15.82
N GLN A 129 6.22 19.53 16.60
CA GLN A 129 6.11 21.00 16.54
C GLN A 129 6.58 21.55 15.19
N ARG A 130 7.67 20.98 14.65
CA ARG A 130 8.21 21.31 13.33
C ARG A 130 7.21 21.00 12.22
N LEU A 131 6.57 19.83 12.25
CA LEU A 131 5.49 19.49 11.31
C LEU A 131 4.32 20.48 11.40
N GLU A 132 3.88 20.82 12.62
CA GLU A 132 2.81 21.80 12.84
C GLU A 132 3.16 23.17 12.23
N CYS A 133 4.37 23.64 12.52
CA CYS A 133 4.91 24.88 12.00
C CYS A 133 4.94 24.88 10.46
N LEU A 134 5.51 23.84 9.85
CA LEU A 134 5.63 23.71 8.41
C LEU A 134 4.28 23.79 7.70
N VAL A 135 3.26 23.10 8.20
CA VAL A 135 1.92 23.12 7.59
C VAL A 135 1.33 24.53 7.62
N LYS A 136 1.40 25.20 8.77
CA LYS A 136 0.90 26.58 8.93
C LYS A 136 1.67 27.56 8.04
N ARG A 137 2.99 27.39 7.91
CA ARG A 137 3.85 28.25 7.07
C ARG A 137 3.61 28.03 5.59
N ALA A 138 3.49 26.78 5.15
CA ALA A 138 3.14 26.46 3.76
C ALA A 138 1.79 27.07 3.37
N TYR A 139 0.79 26.99 4.25
CA TYR A 139 -0.49 27.68 4.04
C TYR A 139 -0.32 29.21 3.97
N LYS A 140 0.43 29.81 4.91
CA LYS A 140 0.66 31.27 4.94
C LYS A 140 1.37 31.78 3.68
N GLN A 141 2.32 31.01 3.14
CA GLN A 141 3.10 31.40 1.96
C GLN A 141 2.34 31.20 0.65
N THR A 142 1.56 30.12 0.54
CA THR A 142 0.91 29.75 -0.74
C THR A 142 -0.56 30.14 -0.81
N GLY A 143 -1.20 30.43 0.33
CA GLY A 143 -2.65 30.60 0.45
C GLY A 143 -3.45 29.29 0.30
N GLN A 144 -2.77 28.16 0.09
CA GLN A 144 -3.38 26.87 -0.22
C GLN A 144 -3.21 25.90 0.94
N LYS A 145 -4.24 25.10 1.19
CA LYS A 145 -4.22 24.05 2.23
C LYS A 145 -3.24 22.94 1.84
N VAL A 146 -2.57 22.35 2.83
CA VAL A 146 -1.51 21.37 2.63
C VAL A 146 -2.09 19.96 2.44
N VAL A 147 -1.47 19.19 1.56
CA VAL A 147 -1.73 17.76 1.38
C VAL A 147 -0.62 16.98 2.07
N ILE A 148 -0.98 16.01 2.91
CA ILE A 148 -0.02 15.10 3.55
C ILE A 148 -0.18 13.70 2.96
N LEU A 149 0.90 13.16 2.41
CA LEU A 149 0.97 11.80 1.89
C LEU A 149 2.02 11.04 2.68
N ILE A 150 1.65 9.93 3.30
CA ILE A 150 2.56 9.10 4.10
C ILE A 150 2.58 7.70 3.49
N ASP A 151 3.72 7.32 2.92
CA ASP A 151 3.95 5.99 2.37
C ASP A 151 4.77 5.12 3.32
N GLU A 152 4.49 3.81 3.28
CA GLU A 152 5.04 2.79 4.17
C GLU A 152 5.05 3.19 5.66
N TYR A 153 3.97 3.81 6.16
CA TYR A 153 3.92 4.41 7.52
C TYR A 153 4.35 3.45 8.66
N ASP A 154 4.16 2.14 8.44
CA ASP A 154 4.44 1.07 9.39
C ASP A 154 5.86 0.50 9.27
N ALA A 155 6.65 0.90 8.25
CA ALA A 155 8.01 0.42 8.02
C ALA A 155 8.92 0.45 9.27
N PRO A 156 8.92 1.51 10.11
CA PRO A 156 9.72 1.53 11.33
C PRO A 156 9.33 0.49 12.38
N LEU A 157 8.07 0.05 12.36
CA LEU A 157 7.52 -0.87 13.36
C LEU A 157 7.52 -2.32 12.89
N LEU A 158 7.45 -2.57 11.58
CA LEU A 158 7.32 -3.92 11.02
C LEU A 158 8.47 -4.83 11.44
N ASP A 159 9.70 -4.32 11.46
CA ASP A 159 10.89 -5.11 11.80
C ASP A 159 11.01 -5.47 13.27
N VAL A 160 10.26 -4.81 14.15
CA VAL A 160 10.28 -5.04 15.61
C VAL A 160 8.91 -5.49 16.13
N VAL A 161 7.96 -5.81 15.25
CA VAL A 161 6.59 -6.19 15.64
C VAL A 161 6.54 -7.42 16.56
N HIS A 162 7.57 -8.27 16.51
CA HIS A 162 7.72 -9.42 17.40
C HIS A 162 8.40 -9.09 18.75
N GLU A 163 9.06 -7.92 18.89
CA GLU A 163 9.80 -7.44 20.06
C GLU A 163 8.97 -6.47 20.91
N LYS A 164 8.67 -6.82 22.17
CA LYS A 164 7.78 -5.99 23.01
C LYS A 164 8.37 -4.62 23.38
N GLU A 165 9.65 -4.56 23.75
CA GLU A 165 10.26 -3.34 24.29
C GLU A 165 10.51 -2.30 23.19
N ASN A 166 11.22 -2.68 22.14
CA ASN A 166 11.55 -1.79 21.02
C ASN A 166 10.31 -1.26 20.29
N LEU A 167 9.26 -2.09 20.15
CA LEU A 167 8.02 -1.68 19.52
C LEU A 167 7.33 -0.52 20.26
N VAL A 168 7.34 -0.53 21.60
CA VAL A 168 6.67 0.49 22.41
C VAL A 168 7.33 1.86 22.20
N GLU A 169 8.67 1.90 22.20
CA GLU A 169 9.43 3.15 22.08
C GLU A 169 9.33 3.75 20.67
N LEU A 170 9.56 2.95 19.62
CA LEU A 170 9.43 3.41 18.23
C LEU A 170 8.00 3.86 17.92
N ARG A 171 6.99 3.15 18.44
CA ARG A 171 5.60 3.56 18.30
C ARG A 171 5.34 4.91 18.95
N LEU A 172 5.88 5.16 20.15
CA LEU A 172 5.69 6.44 20.82
C LEU A 172 6.26 7.60 20.00
N ILE A 173 7.41 7.40 19.36
CA ILE A 173 8.01 8.39 18.43
C ILE A 173 7.07 8.64 17.25
N MET A 174 6.61 7.60 16.58
CA MET A 174 5.69 7.72 15.43
C MET A 174 4.37 8.39 15.82
N LYS A 175 3.80 8.00 16.97
CA LYS A 175 2.59 8.58 17.53
C LYS A 175 2.78 10.08 17.79
N ASN A 176 3.88 10.46 18.43
CA ASN A 176 4.20 11.86 18.68
C ASN A 176 4.33 12.65 17.36
N PHE A 177 5.04 12.11 16.37
CA PHE A 177 5.23 12.75 15.07
C PHE A 177 3.91 13.07 14.36
N TYR A 178 2.95 12.14 14.35
CA TYR A 178 1.66 12.32 13.66
C TYR A 178 0.57 13.02 14.49
N SER A 179 0.75 13.13 15.82
CA SER A 179 -0.22 13.78 16.72
C SER A 179 -0.75 15.16 16.27
N PRO A 180 0.04 16.04 15.62
CA PRO A 180 -0.46 17.36 15.21
C PRO A 180 -1.49 17.32 14.08
N ILE A 181 -1.55 16.23 13.29
CA ILE A 181 -2.39 16.15 12.08
C ILE A 181 -3.86 16.47 12.37
N LYS A 182 -4.38 16.03 13.53
CA LYS A 182 -5.76 16.31 13.95
C LYS A 182 -5.98 17.80 14.23
N TYR A 183 -5.06 18.44 14.93
CA TYR A 183 -5.12 19.88 15.21
C TYR A 183 -4.96 20.72 13.94
N LEU A 184 -4.20 20.21 12.97
CA LEU A 184 -3.93 20.89 11.70
C LEU A 184 -5.10 20.86 10.70
N ASP A 185 -6.23 20.22 11.03
CA ASP A 185 -7.40 20.09 10.14
C ASP A 185 -7.77 21.37 9.35
N PRO A 186 -7.80 22.58 9.96
CA PRO A 186 -8.15 23.80 9.23
C PRO A 186 -7.21 24.11 8.05
N TRP A 187 -5.94 23.70 8.15
CA TRP A 187 -4.88 23.94 7.17
C TRP A 187 -4.64 22.77 6.21
N LEU A 188 -5.31 21.63 6.42
CA LEU A 188 -5.15 20.44 5.59
C LEU A 188 -6.23 20.35 4.50
N ARG A 189 -5.80 20.01 3.28
CA ARG A 189 -6.68 19.73 2.13
C ARG A 189 -7.03 18.26 2.08
N PHE A 190 -6.04 17.39 2.26
CA PHE A 190 -6.15 15.96 2.10
C PHE A 190 -5.01 15.25 2.85
N VAL A 191 -5.31 14.10 3.45
CA VAL A 191 -4.34 13.25 4.14
C VAL A 191 -4.55 11.82 3.65
N PHE A 192 -3.49 11.21 3.12
CA PHE A 192 -3.49 9.82 2.70
C PHE A 192 -2.34 9.08 3.36
N ILE A 193 -2.66 7.99 4.04
CA ILE A 193 -1.70 7.15 4.75
C ILE A 193 -1.81 5.74 4.21
N THR A 194 -0.66 5.15 3.88
CA THR A 194 -0.64 3.81 3.32
C THR A 194 0.50 2.97 3.88
N GLY A 195 0.27 1.67 3.98
CA GLY A 195 1.20 0.71 4.55
C GLY A 195 0.78 -0.73 4.31
N ILE A 196 1.38 -1.66 5.04
CA ILE A 196 1.05 -3.08 4.93
C ILE A 196 -0.04 -3.46 5.94
N THR A 197 0.08 -2.95 7.17
CA THR A 197 -0.69 -3.45 8.32
C THR A 197 -1.72 -2.45 8.82
N LYS A 198 -2.81 -2.93 9.43
CA LYS A 198 -3.80 -2.16 10.20
C LYS A 198 -3.41 -2.06 11.69
N PHE A 199 -2.60 -3.00 12.17
CA PHE A 199 -2.13 -3.07 13.56
C PHE A 199 -1.39 -1.80 14.00
N SER A 200 -0.46 -1.33 13.16
CA SER A 200 0.27 -0.10 13.40
C SER A 200 -0.66 1.13 13.36
N GLN A 201 -1.75 1.07 12.60
CA GLN A 201 -2.69 2.17 12.45
C GLN A 201 -3.43 2.40 13.77
N LEU A 202 -4.00 1.35 14.37
CA LEU A 202 -4.77 1.44 15.61
C LEU A 202 -3.93 1.94 16.78
N SER A 203 -2.65 1.61 16.79
CA SER A 203 -1.75 1.95 17.89
C SER A 203 -1.12 3.35 17.74
N ILE A 204 -0.74 3.75 16.52
CA ILE A 204 -0.15 5.07 16.22
C ILE A 204 -1.24 6.15 16.13
N PHE A 205 -2.33 5.88 15.41
CA PHE A 205 -3.35 6.87 15.06
C PHE A 205 -4.56 6.84 15.98
N SER A 206 -4.43 6.26 17.18
CA SER A 206 -5.47 6.33 18.23
C SER A 206 -5.90 7.78 18.55
N GLU A 207 -5.05 8.77 18.29
CA GLU A 207 -5.36 10.19 18.46
C GLU A 207 -6.06 10.82 17.24
N ILE A 208 -5.99 10.18 16.06
CA ILE A 208 -6.58 10.60 14.79
C ILE A 208 -7.82 9.72 14.51
N ASN A 209 -8.90 9.98 15.24
CA ASN A 209 -10.13 9.19 15.18
C ASN A 209 -11.02 9.45 13.94
N ASN A 210 -10.57 10.29 13.00
CA ASN A 210 -11.26 10.67 11.78
C ASN A 210 -10.67 10.02 10.51
N LEU A 211 -9.74 9.07 10.66
CA LEU A 211 -9.12 8.36 9.55
C LEU A 211 -10.07 7.29 9.01
N ASP A 212 -10.54 7.45 7.77
CA ASP A 212 -11.40 6.49 7.11
C ASP A 212 -10.56 5.36 6.48
N ASN A 213 -10.71 4.14 7.01
CA ASN A 213 -9.98 2.98 6.52
C ASN A 213 -10.74 2.33 5.35
N ILE A 214 -10.32 2.69 4.15
CA ILE A 214 -10.93 2.22 2.90
C ILE A 214 -10.43 0.83 2.46
N SER A 215 -9.59 0.16 3.26
CA SER A 215 -8.90 -1.08 2.85
C SER A 215 -9.86 -2.21 2.53
N MET A 216 -10.96 -2.32 3.29
CA MET A 216 -11.94 -3.40 3.17
C MET A 216 -13.27 -2.96 2.53
N PHE A 217 -13.30 -1.80 1.88
CA PHE A 217 -14.49 -1.36 1.16
C PHE A 217 -14.48 -1.91 -0.27
N ASP A 218 -15.59 -2.56 -0.68
CA ASP A 218 -15.74 -3.22 -1.98
C ASP A 218 -15.39 -2.29 -3.15
N GLN A 219 -15.90 -1.06 -3.10
CA GLN A 219 -15.68 -0.04 -4.13
C GLN A 219 -14.21 0.33 -4.34
N TYR A 220 -13.33 0.05 -3.36
CA TYR A 220 -11.89 0.32 -3.42
C TYR A 220 -11.05 -0.96 -3.44
N SER A 221 -11.65 -2.14 -3.62
CA SER A 221 -10.95 -3.43 -3.69
C SER A 221 -9.83 -3.41 -4.75
N ALA A 222 -10.14 -2.94 -5.96
CA ALA A 222 -9.21 -2.85 -7.09
C ALA A 222 -8.38 -1.54 -7.17
N ILE A 223 -8.36 -0.71 -6.12
CA ILE A 223 -7.54 0.53 -6.10
C ILE A 223 -6.04 0.26 -6.28
N CYS A 224 -5.60 -0.92 -5.87
CA CYS A 224 -4.25 -1.45 -6.00
C CYS A 224 -4.33 -2.88 -6.50
N GLY A 225 -3.38 -3.28 -7.34
CA GLY A 225 -3.44 -4.53 -8.11
C GLY A 225 -4.18 -4.36 -9.43
N ILE A 226 -4.29 -5.47 -10.17
CA ILE A 226 -4.97 -5.51 -11.48
C ILE A 226 -6.20 -6.40 -11.34
N SER A 227 -7.39 -5.86 -11.53
CA SER A 227 -8.60 -6.68 -11.59
C SER A 227 -8.61 -7.56 -12.83
N LYS A 228 -9.38 -8.65 -12.81
CA LYS A 228 -9.61 -9.46 -14.00
C LYS A 228 -10.15 -8.63 -15.18
N THR A 229 -11.02 -7.66 -14.90
CA THR A 229 -11.58 -6.77 -15.93
C THR A 229 -10.48 -5.93 -16.59
N GLU A 230 -9.58 -5.34 -15.81
CA GLU A 230 -8.45 -4.55 -16.32
C GLU A 230 -7.44 -5.41 -17.08
N LEU A 231 -7.21 -6.66 -16.64
CA LEU A 231 -6.38 -7.61 -17.38
C LEU A 231 -6.94 -7.88 -18.79
N LEU A 232 -8.26 -8.09 -18.88
CA LEU A 232 -8.95 -8.47 -20.11
C LEU A 232 -9.23 -7.29 -21.05
N ASN A 233 -9.25 -6.05 -20.54
CA ASN A 233 -9.52 -4.86 -21.32
C ASN A 233 -8.24 -4.07 -21.61
N ASP A 234 -7.54 -3.64 -20.57
CA ASP A 234 -6.42 -2.69 -20.68
C ASP A 234 -5.11 -3.39 -21.03
N MET A 235 -4.93 -4.61 -20.51
CA MET A 235 -3.71 -5.41 -20.71
C MET A 235 -3.86 -6.53 -21.73
N LYS A 236 -4.99 -6.60 -22.45
CA LYS A 236 -5.26 -7.66 -23.43
C LYS A 236 -4.14 -7.82 -24.47
N PRO A 237 -3.62 -6.74 -25.09
CA PRO A 237 -2.54 -6.88 -26.06
C PRO A 237 -1.27 -7.47 -25.44
N ASP A 238 -0.99 -7.17 -24.17
CA ASP A 238 0.17 -7.71 -23.45
C ASP A 238 0.04 -9.22 -23.23
N VAL A 239 -1.17 -9.68 -22.88
CA VAL A 239 -1.46 -11.12 -22.70
C VAL A 239 -1.42 -11.87 -24.03
N GLU A 240 -1.91 -11.26 -25.12
CA GLU A 240 -1.82 -11.84 -26.47
C GLU A 240 -0.36 -12.01 -26.92
N LEU A 241 0.50 -11.02 -26.64
CA LEU A 241 1.94 -11.12 -26.91
C LEU A 241 2.60 -12.24 -26.11
N LEU A 242 2.22 -12.41 -24.83
CA LEU A 242 2.69 -13.52 -24.00
C LEU A 242 2.22 -14.87 -24.57
N ALA A 243 0.94 -14.99 -24.93
CA ALA A 243 0.35 -16.21 -25.49
C ALA A 243 1.08 -16.64 -26.78
N LYS A 244 1.31 -15.69 -27.69
CA LYS A 244 2.08 -15.90 -28.92
C LYS A 244 3.49 -16.38 -28.63
N HIS A 245 4.16 -15.83 -27.61
CA HIS A 245 5.51 -16.25 -27.23
C HIS A 245 5.55 -17.66 -26.61
N LEU A 246 4.53 -18.01 -25.81
CA LEU A 246 4.43 -19.31 -25.16
C LEU A 246 3.88 -20.41 -26.09
N GLY A 247 3.42 -20.06 -27.29
CA GLY A 247 2.77 -20.99 -28.22
C GLY A 247 1.43 -21.50 -27.70
N ARG A 248 0.68 -20.66 -26.98
CA ARG A 248 -0.60 -20.99 -26.34
C ARG A 248 -1.72 -20.10 -26.86
N THR A 249 -2.95 -20.52 -26.63
CA THR A 249 -4.13 -19.68 -26.83
C THR A 249 -4.19 -18.56 -25.79
N LEU A 250 -4.99 -17.53 -26.09
CA LEU A 250 -5.24 -16.44 -25.15
C LEU A 250 -5.91 -16.98 -23.88
N GLU A 251 -6.88 -17.88 -24.04
CA GLU A 251 -7.63 -18.51 -22.95
C GLU A 251 -6.73 -19.35 -22.03
N GLU A 252 -5.84 -20.16 -22.59
CA GLU A 252 -4.87 -20.94 -21.80
C GLU A 252 -3.90 -20.04 -21.03
N THR A 253 -3.47 -18.95 -21.65
CA THR A 253 -2.55 -17.99 -21.04
C THR A 253 -3.22 -17.23 -19.89
N ILE A 254 -4.46 -16.76 -20.10
CA ILE A 254 -5.27 -16.15 -19.03
C ILE A 254 -5.49 -17.15 -17.90
N GLY A 255 -5.80 -18.41 -18.21
CA GLY A 255 -5.98 -19.48 -17.22
C GLY A 255 -4.72 -19.71 -16.38
N GLU A 256 -3.55 -19.75 -17.02
CA GLU A 256 -2.28 -19.88 -16.31
C GLU A 256 -2.00 -18.68 -15.41
N LEU A 257 -2.12 -17.45 -15.93
CA LEU A 257 -1.93 -16.22 -15.15
C LEU A 257 -2.89 -16.15 -13.96
N THR A 258 -4.14 -16.53 -14.18
CA THR A 258 -5.18 -16.59 -13.13
C THR A 258 -4.76 -17.58 -12.05
N SER A 259 -4.36 -18.80 -12.41
CA SER A 259 -3.93 -19.80 -11.42
C SER A 259 -2.72 -19.38 -10.58
N TYR A 260 -1.85 -18.55 -11.15
CA TYR A 260 -0.55 -18.23 -10.57
C TYR A 260 -0.50 -16.89 -9.84
N TYR A 261 -1.28 -15.89 -10.27
CA TYR A 261 -1.16 -14.51 -9.78
C TYR A 261 -2.45 -13.88 -9.24
N ASP A 262 -3.61 -14.50 -9.50
CA ASP A 262 -4.92 -14.02 -9.04
C ASP A 262 -5.26 -14.44 -7.60
N GLY A 263 -6.46 -14.13 -7.14
CA GLY A 263 -7.07 -14.69 -5.93
C GLY A 263 -6.90 -13.84 -4.69
N TYR A 264 -6.52 -12.57 -4.83
CA TYR A 264 -6.52 -11.62 -3.72
C TYR A 264 -7.88 -10.95 -3.59
N HIS A 265 -8.52 -11.11 -2.42
CA HIS A 265 -9.78 -10.48 -2.06
C HIS A 265 -9.55 -9.57 -0.85
N PHE A 266 -9.84 -8.28 -1.03
CA PHE A 266 -9.60 -7.27 0.00
C PHE A 266 -10.84 -6.91 0.84
N SER A 267 -11.99 -7.44 0.46
CA SER A 267 -13.29 -7.26 1.10
C SER A 267 -14.16 -8.51 0.87
N ASP A 268 -15.36 -8.53 1.46
CA ASP A 268 -16.32 -9.63 1.33
C ASP A 268 -16.92 -9.75 -0.09
N HIS A 269 -17.09 -8.64 -0.82
CA HIS A 269 -17.51 -8.63 -2.22
C HIS A 269 -16.42 -8.08 -3.16
N SER A 270 -15.16 -8.32 -2.83
CA SER A 270 -14.01 -7.94 -3.65
C SER A 270 -14.05 -8.61 -5.03
N GLU A 271 -13.66 -7.87 -6.06
CA GLU A 271 -13.27 -8.47 -7.33
C GLU A 271 -11.99 -9.32 -7.15
N ASP A 272 -11.78 -10.25 -8.08
CA ASP A 272 -10.53 -11.01 -8.21
C ASP A 272 -9.39 -10.06 -8.61
N ILE A 273 -8.43 -9.87 -7.70
CA ILE A 273 -7.27 -9.01 -7.91
C ILE A 273 -6.00 -9.83 -8.15
N PHE A 274 -5.32 -9.54 -9.25
CA PHE A 274 -4.01 -10.06 -9.58
C PHE A 274 -2.91 -9.27 -8.87
N ASN A 275 -1.86 -9.99 -8.46
CA ASN A 275 -0.62 -9.39 -8.01
C ASN A 275 0.05 -8.63 -9.17
N PRO A 276 0.14 -7.28 -9.10
CA PRO A 276 0.58 -6.49 -10.25
C PRO A 276 2.07 -6.69 -10.51
N PHE A 277 2.89 -6.88 -9.47
CA PHE A 277 4.32 -7.08 -9.64
C PHE A 277 4.64 -8.40 -10.35
N SER A 278 4.01 -9.49 -9.93
CA SER A 278 4.19 -10.79 -10.58
C SER A 278 3.69 -10.78 -12.03
N LEU A 279 2.50 -10.22 -12.26
CA LEU A 279 1.90 -10.13 -13.59
C LEU A 279 2.77 -9.31 -14.55
N VAL A 280 3.15 -8.07 -14.19
CA VAL A 280 3.96 -7.20 -15.04
C VAL A 280 5.35 -7.81 -15.31
N LYS A 281 5.93 -8.50 -14.32
CA LYS A 281 7.23 -9.18 -14.50
C LYS A 281 7.12 -10.41 -15.38
N ALA A 282 5.99 -11.13 -15.35
CA ALA A 282 5.72 -12.25 -16.24
C ALA A 282 5.55 -11.79 -17.69
N LEU A 283 4.83 -10.69 -17.92
CA LEU A 283 4.67 -10.09 -19.25
C LEU A 283 6.02 -9.59 -19.79
N LYS A 284 6.81 -8.87 -18.98
CA LYS A 284 8.15 -8.39 -19.36
C LYS A 284 9.11 -9.52 -19.72
N ASN A 285 9.19 -10.55 -18.87
CA ASN A 285 10.13 -11.66 -19.05
C ASN A 285 9.58 -12.77 -19.96
N LYS A 286 8.32 -12.63 -20.40
CA LYS A 286 7.58 -13.61 -21.20
C LYS A 286 7.56 -15.02 -20.58
N LYS A 287 7.44 -15.08 -19.25
CA LYS A 287 7.50 -16.34 -18.48
C LYS A 287 6.67 -16.22 -17.20
N VAL A 288 5.84 -17.23 -16.92
CA VAL A 288 5.16 -17.37 -15.63
C VAL A 288 6.10 -18.01 -14.62
N SER A 289 6.32 -17.35 -13.49
CA SER A 289 7.18 -17.79 -12.40
C SER A 289 6.83 -17.12 -11.06
N ALA A 290 7.44 -17.57 -9.96
CA ALA A 290 7.20 -17.06 -8.61
C ALA A 290 7.96 -15.74 -8.36
N TYR A 291 7.49 -14.64 -8.96
CA TYR A 291 8.18 -13.35 -8.93
C TYR A 291 8.03 -12.55 -7.64
N TRP A 292 6.83 -12.51 -7.06
CA TRP A 292 6.55 -11.81 -5.81
C TRP A 292 7.16 -12.54 -4.62
N PHE A 293 6.98 -13.87 -4.53
CA PHE A 293 7.54 -14.64 -3.41
C PHE A 293 9.08 -14.66 -3.44
N SER A 294 9.70 -14.81 -4.62
CA SER A 294 11.17 -14.77 -4.76
C SER A 294 11.79 -13.40 -4.50
N SER A 295 10.97 -12.35 -4.42
CA SER A 295 11.47 -10.99 -4.21
C SER A 295 11.88 -10.66 -2.77
N GLY A 296 11.80 -11.67 -1.89
CA GLY A 296 12.25 -11.63 -0.52
C GLY A 296 11.07 -11.69 0.45
N THR A 297 11.00 -12.78 1.23
CA THR A 297 10.14 -12.88 2.39
C THR A 297 10.68 -11.97 3.50
N PRO A 298 9.89 -11.04 4.04
CA PRO A 298 10.33 -10.21 5.16
C PRO A 298 10.72 -11.04 6.39
N SER A 299 11.79 -10.66 7.07
CA SER A 299 12.27 -11.34 8.28
C SER A 299 11.24 -11.34 9.41
N TYR A 300 10.44 -10.27 9.54
CA TYR A 300 9.36 -10.17 10.52
C TYR A 300 8.33 -11.30 10.34
N LEU A 301 8.06 -11.73 9.11
CA LEU A 301 7.09 -12.79 8.83
C LEU A 301 7.57 -14.13 9.40
N ILE A 302 8.84 -14.47 9.14
CA ILE A 302 9.46 -15.70 9.62
C ILE A 302 9.46 -15.72 11.15
N LYS A 303 9.89 -14.62 11.78
CA LYS A 303 9.88 -14.49 13.24
C LYS A 303 8.47 -14.56 13.83
N THR A 304 7.47 -14.01 13.14
CA THR A 304 6.06 -14.09 13.57
C THR A 304 5.52 -15.51 13.48
N LEU A 305 5.78 -16.23 12.38
CA LEU A 305 5.37 -17.62 12.22
C LEU A 305 5.98 -18.52 13.31
N GLN A 306 7.25 -18.31 13.65
CA GLN A 306 7.93 -18.99 14.75
C GLN A 306 7.29 -18.69 16.10
N LYS A 307 7.04 -17.41 16.40
CA LYS A 307 6.41 -16.98 17.66
C LYS A 307 5.03 -17.61 17.90
N TYR A 308 4.21 -17.69 16.86
CA TYR A 308 2.85 -18.23 16.94
C TYR A 308 2.74 -19.72 16.57
N HIS A 309 3.87 -20.41 16.34
CA HIS A 309 3.92 -21.85 16.04
C HIS A 309 2.96 -22.27 14.91
N VAL A 310 2.91 -21.49 13.83
CA VAL A 310 1.94 -21.70 12.74
C VAL A 310 2.42 -22.82 11.80
N GLY A 311 1.73 -23.96 11.80
CA GLY A 311 1.99 -25.07 10.86
C GLY A 311 1.28 -24.93 9.51
N VAL A 312 1.70 -25.71 8.50
CA VAL A 312 1.11 -25.68 7.14
C VAL A 312 -0.37 -26.09 7.14
N MET A 313 -0.73 -27.13 7.91
CA MET A 313 -2.11 -27.66 7.96
C MET A 313 -3.09 -26.73 8.69
N ASP A 314 -2.58 -25.78 9.47
CA ASP A 314 -3.38 -24.89 10.29
C ASP A 314 -4.00 -23.71 9.51
N ILE A 315 -3.50 -23.43 8.32
CA ILE A 315 -3.77 -22.16 7.63
C ILE A 315 -5.09 -22.19 6.82
N GLU A 316 -5.42 -23.30 6.16
CA GLU A 316 -6.55 -23.35 5.21
C GLU A 316 -7.92 -23.66 5.84
N GLN A 317 -7.95 -24.06 7.12
CA GLN A 317 -9.19 -24.43 7.83
C GLN A 317 -9.57 -23.51 8.99
N LYS A 318 -8.74 -22.49 9.30
CA LYS A 318 -9.02 -21.57 10.41
C LYS A 318 -9.83 -20.37 9.92
N SER A 319 -10.91 -20.10 10.64
CA SER A 319 -11.69 -18.87 10.51
C SER A 319 -11.12 -17.80 11.43
N VAL A 320 -11.20 -16.55 11.01
CA VAL A 320 -10.74 -15.37 11.75
C VAL A 320 -11.93 -14.42 11.87
N GLY A 321 -12.20 -13.91 13.07
CA GLY A 321 -13.25 -12.92 13.28
C GLY A 321 -12.90 -11.60 12.61
N VAL A 322 -13.90 -10.82 12.21
CA VAL A 322 -13.67 -9.45 11.68
C VAL A 322 -12.89 -8.60 12.70
N ASP A 323 -13.21 -8.75 13.99
CA ASP A 323 -12.56 -8.00 15.07
C ASP A 323 -11.09 -8.38 15.27
N ASP A 324 -10.64 -9.56 14.83
CA ASP A 324 -9.23 -9.98 14.94
C ASP A 324 -8.30 -9.14 14.05
N PHE A 325 -8.85 -8.45 13.04
CA PHE A 325 -8.12 -7.48 12.22
C PHE A 325 -7.98 -6.11 12.89
N ASP A 326 -8.75 -5.88 13.97
CA ASP A 326 -8.85 -4.63 14.71
C ASP A 326 -8.20 -4.68 16.11
N VAL A 327 -7.14 -5.48 16.23
CA VAL A 327 -6.40 -5.68 17.47
C VAL A 327 -5.06 -4.95 17.41
N SER A 328 -4.49 -4.55 18.56
CA SER A 328 -3.11 -4.02 18.62
C SER A 328 -2.07 -5.15 18.51
N PRO A 329 -0.84 -4.89 18.00
CA PRO A 329 0.20 -5.93 17.90
C PRO A 329 0.46 -6.70 19.21
N GLU A 330 0.34 -6.04 20.36
CA GLU A 330 0.57 -6.64 21.68
C GLU A 330 -0.52 -7.61 22.13
N GLN A 331 -1.73 -7.43 21.61
CA GLN A 331 -2.91 -8.22 21.93
C GLN A 331 -3.17 -9.32 20.90
N MET A 332 -2.36 -9.40 19.84
CA MET A 332 -2.49 -10.44 18.82
C MET A 332 -2.26 -11.84 19.40
N THR A 333 -3.26 -12.71 19.21
CA THR A 333 -3.23 -14.12 19.62
C THR A 333 -2.91 -15.07 18.46
N SER A 334 -2.94 -14.56 17.22
CA SER A 334 -2.76 -15.33 15.99
C SER A 334 -1.99 -14.54 14.95
N ALA A 335 -1.21 -15.23 14.10
CA ALA A 335 -0.52 -14.62 12.96
C ALA A 335 -1.41 -14.47 11.71
N LEU A 336 -2.61 -15.09 11.69
CA LEU A 336 -3.47 -15.14 10.50
C LEU A 336 -3.87 -13.75 9.98
N PRO A 337 -4.29 -12.79 10.82
CA PRO A 337 -4.57 -11.42 10.37
C PRO A 337 -3.36 -10.73 9.72
N LEU A 338 -2.15 -10.93 10.27
CA LEU A 338 -0.93 -10.35 9.70
C LEU A 338 -0.57 -11.01 8.37
N LEU A 339 -0.73 -12.33 8.25
CA LEU A 339 -0.51 -13.07 7.01
C LEU A 339 -1.45 -12.61 5.90
N TYR A 340 -2.72 -12.30 6.24
CA TYR A 340 -3.66 -11.69 5.32
C TYR A 340 -3.22 -10.29 4.88
N GLN A 341 -2.96 -9.39 5.83
CA GLN A 341 -2.58 -7.99 5.52
C GLN A 341 -1.27 -7.91 4.70
N SER A 342 -0.36 -8.85 4.93
CA SER A 342 0.90 -8.97 4.17
C SER A 342 0.78 -9.72 2.84
N GLY A 343 -0.40 -10.25 2.49
CA GLY A 343 -0.71 -10.87 1.20
C GLY A 343 -0.30 -12.34 1.08
N TYR A 344 0.02 -13.01 2.18
CA TYR A 344 0.25 -14.45 2.19
C TYR A 344 -1.06 -15.24 2.32
N LEU A 345 -2.11 -14.61 2.84
CA LEU A 345 -3.47 -15.14 2.84
C LEU A 345 -4.44 -14.15 2.18
N THR A 346 -5.58 -14.69 1.77
CA THR A 346 -6.70 -13.97 1.16
C THR A 346 -8.00 -14.42 1.81
N ILE A 347 -9.06 -13.63 1.64
CA ILE A 347 -10.42 -14.08 1.98
C ILE A 347 -10.87 -15.10 0.94
N LYS A 348 -11.33 -16.27 1.40
CA LYS A 348 -11.94 -17.31 0.55
C LYS A 348 -13.46 -17.33 0.69
N LYS A 349 -13.96 -17.10 1.91
CA LYS A 349 -15.39 -17.00 2.21
C LYS A 349 -15.62 -16.02 3.37
N TYR A 350 -16.75 -15.34 3.36
CA TYR A 350 -17.26 -14.58 4.49
C TYR A 350 -18.54 -15.24 5.02
N ASN A 351 -18.65 -15.37 6.34
CA ASN A 351 -19.86 -15.81 7.01
C ASN A 351 -20.50 -14.62 7.76
N PRO A 352 -21.57 -14.02 7.23
CA PRO A 352 -22.22 -12.87 7.86
C PRO A 352 -22.81 -13.16 9.25
N LEU A 353 -23.27 -14.40 9.49
CA LEU A 353 -23.89 -14.77 10.77
C LEU A 353 -22.88 -14.82 11.92
N LEU A 354 -21.66 -15.25 11.63
CA LEU A 354 -20.58 -15.36 12.61
C LEU A 354 -19.63 -14.16 12.57
N GLN A 355 -19.79 -13.26 11.59
CA GLN A 355 -18.84 -12.19 11.28
C GLN A 355 -17.39 -12.69 11.21
N CYS A 356 -17.19 -13.80 10.49
CA CYS A 356 -15.89 -14.45 10.35
C CYS A 356 -15.52 -14.62 8.87
N TYR A 357 -14.22 -14.48 8.59
CA TYR A 357 -13.62 -14.81 7.31
C TYR A 357 -12.94 -16.18 7.37
N GLN A 358 -13.15 -16.99 6.33
CA GLN A 358 -12.30 -18.14 6.06
C GLN A 358 -11.12 -17.67 5.19
N LEU A 359 -9.90 -17.87 5.69
CA LEU A 359 -8.68 -17.48 4.99
C LEU A 359 -8.05 -18.68 4.27
N GLY A 360 -7.25 -18.40 3.25
CA GLY A 360 -6.43 -19.39 2.55
C GLY A 360 -5.41 -18.74 1.63
N TYR A 361 -4.60 -19.53 0.93
CA TYR A 361 -3.62 -18.98 0.00
C TYR A 361 -4.30 -18.35 -1.23
N PRO A 362 -3.85 -17.18 -1.70
CA PRO A 362 -4.44 -16.51 -2.86
C PRO A 362 -4.31 -17.37 -4.12
N ASN A 363 -3.09 -17.83 -4.42
CA ASN A 363 -2.75 -18.54 -5.65
C ASN A 363 -1.64 -19.57 -5.45
N ARG A 364 -1.30 -20.25 -6.54
CA ARG A 364 -0.24 -21.27 -6.60
C ARG A 364 1.15 -20.70 -6.26
N GLU A 365 1.45 -19.45 -6.65
CA GLU A 365 2.74 -18.82 -6.32
C GLU A 365 2.96 -18.78 -4.80
N VAL A 366 1.99 -18.22 -4.08
CA VAL A 366 2.09 -18.03 -2.63
C VAL A 366 2.04 -19.37 -1.90
N ARG A 367 1.15 -20.30 -2.30
CA ARG A 367 1.05 -21.63 -1.68
C ARG A 367 2.40 -22.37 -1.73
N ILE A 368 3.00 -22.49 -2.91
CA ILE A 368 4.29 -23.18 -3.09
C ILE A 368 5.39 -22.50 -2.27
N GLY A 369 5.43 -21.16 -2.30
CA GLY A 369 6.42 -20.40 -1.52
C GLY A 369 6.31 -20.65 -0.01
N MET A 370 5.08 -20.60 0.52
CA MET A 370 4.80 -20.82 1.94
C MET A 370 5.13 -22.24 2.39
N GLU A 371 4.75 -23.25 1.60
CA GLU A 371 5.09 -24.66 1.87
C GLU A 371 6.61 -24.86 1.97
N ILE A 372 7.38 -24.30 1.03
CA ILE A 372 8.85 -24.39 1.05
C ILE A 372 9.43 -23.65 2.27
N MET A 373 8.87 -22.50 2.64
CA MET A 373 9.36 -21.70 3.76
C MET A 373 9.11 -22.39 5.10
N ILE A 374 7.90 -22.91 5.32
CA ILE A 374 7.54 -23.57 6.59
C ILE A 374 8.36 -24.87 6.75
N ALA A 375 8.52 -25.64 5.67
CA ALA A 375 9.37 -26.85 5.68
C ALA A 375 10.85 -26.55 6.01
N LYS A 376 11.33 -25.32 5.76
CA LYS A 376 12.68 -24.89 6.16
C LYS A 376 12.75 -24.40 7.61
N SER A 377 11.67 -23.86 8.17
CA SER A 377 11.65 -23.38 9.57
C SER A 377 11.47 -24.50 10.61
N GLU A 378 11.01 -25.68 10.18
CA GLU A 378 10.91 -26.88 11.02
C GLU A 378 12.22 -27.67 11.12
N ARG A 379 13.28 -27.24 10.42
CA ARG A 379 14.65 -27.76 10.51
C ARG A 379 15.52 -26.82 11.31
#